data_AF-A0A838PRF8-F1
#
_entry.id   AF-A0A838PRF8-F1
#
_cell.length_a   1.000
_cell.length_b   1.000
_cell.length_c   1.000
_cell.angle_alpha   90.00
_cell.angle_beta   90.00
_cell.angle_gamma   90.00
#
_symmetry.space_group_name_H-M   'P 1'
#
loop_
_entity.id
_entity.type
_entity.pdbx_description
1 polymer ?
#
loop_
_entity_poly.entity_id
_entity_poly.type
_entity_poly.pdbx_seq_one_letter_code
_entity_poly.pdbx_strand_id
1 'polypeptide(L)'
;SYGNGVVTPHASFLALDYKPNRALNNLRRLRRDFDLYTDHGFYDAVDVTSGQVSRYWLALDQGMIMAALGNELTDDHLQSYFARGYVRRAVKPLLKMERFTAGYAR
;
A
#
# COMPACT_ATOMS: atom_id res chain seq x y z
N SER A 1 -13.82 9.91 -19.52
CA SER A 1 -14.23 9.41 -18.19
C SER A 1 -13.16 8.43 -17.74
N TYR A 2 -12.35 8.76 -16.72
CA TYR A 2 -11.47 7.75 -16.09
C TYR A 2 -12.38 6.84 -15.26
N GLY A 3 -12.75 5.71 -15.84
CA GLY A 3 -14.13 5.22 -15.77
C GLY A 3 -14.34 3.83 -15.21
N ASN A 4 -13.42 3.26 -14.44
CA ASN A 4 -13.71 2.00 -13.75
C ASN A 4 -13.49 2.21 -12.25
N GLY A 5 -14.56 2.06 -11.45
CA GLY A 5 -14.54 2.15 -9.99
C GLY A 5 -13.79 1.00 -9.31
N VAL A 6 -12.81 0.41 -9.99
CA VAL A 6 -12.00 -0.68 -9.45
C VAL A 6 -10.99 -0.11 -8.49
N VAL A 7 -11.01 -0.61 -7.26
CA VAL A 7 -10.08 -0.25 -6.19
C VAL A 7 -9.41 -1.48 -5.63
N THR A 8 -8.14 -1.34 -5.23
CA THR A 8 -7.35 -2.43 -4.65
C THR A 8 -7.03 -2.14 -3.17
N PRO A 9 -7.19 -3.10 -2.26
CA PRO A 9 -6.88 -2.89 -0.85
C PRO A 9 -5.41 -2.61 -0.59
N HIS A 10 -4.49 -3.23 -1.34
CA HIS A 10 -3.04 -3.04 -1.14
C HIS A 10 -2.62 -1.56 -1.23
N ALA A 11 -3.27 -0.77 -2.09
CA ALA A 11 -2.98 0.66 -2.23
C ALA A 11 -3.33 1.44 -0.94
N SER A 12 -4.37 1.01 -0.21
CA SER A 12 -4.71 1.59 1.08
C SER A 12 -3.72 1.20 2.17
N PHE A 13 -3.18 -0.04 2.14
CA PHE A 13 -2.10 -0.43 3.05
C PHE A 13 -0.83 0.39 2.82
N LEU A 14 -0.41 0.57 1.56
CA LEU A 14 0.77 1.41 1.23
C LEU A 14 0.61 2.88 1.66
N ALA A 15 -0.62 3.34 1.85
CA ALA A 15 -0.90 4.69 2.31
C ALA A 15 -0.80 4.87 3.84
N LEU A 16 -0.56 3.79 4.62
CA LEU A 16 -0.44 3.84 6.08
C LEU A 16 0.62 4.86 6.54
N ASP A 17 1.83 4.80 5.97
CA ASP A 17 2.96 5.68 6.30
C ASP A 17 2.65 7.19 6.09
N TYR A 18 1.67 7.51 5.23
CA TYR A 18 1.35 8.89 4.85
C TYR A 18 0.09 9.44 5.51
N LYS A 19 -0.95 8.61 5.63
CA LYS A 19 -2.31 8.99 6.07
C LYS A 19 -2.98 7.82 6.81
N PRO A 20 -2.46 7.40 7.98
CA PRO A 20 -2.84 6.13 8.62
C PRO A 20 -4.34 6.08 8.95
N ASN A 21 -4.90 7.14 9.52
CA ASN A 21 -6.33 7.21 9.84
C ASN A 21 -7.23 7.09 8.60
N ARG A 22 -6.84 7.68 7.47
CA ARG A 22 -7.62 7.60 6.22
C ARG A 22 -7.49 6.23 5.56
N ALA A 23 -6.28 5.67 5.56
CA ALA A 23 -6.00 4.32 5.07
C ALA A 23 -6.83 3.27 5.83
N LEU A 24 -6.76 3.29 7.17
CA LEU A 24 -7.52 2.36 8.01
C LEU A 24 -9.03 2.53 7.87
N ASN A 25 -9.53 3.78 7.77
CA ASN A 25 -10.95 4.00 7.50
C ASN A 25 -11.36 3.41 6.14
N ASN A 26 -10.55 3.60 5.09
CA ASN A 26 -10.85 3.03 3.79
C ASN A 26 -10.89 1.50 3.81
N LEU A 27 -9.90 0.85 4.45
CA LEU A 27 -9.86 -0.60 4.62
C LEU A 27 -11.08 -1.14 5.41
N ARG A 28 -11.51 -0.43 6.46
CA ARG A 28 -12.74 -0.78 7.20
C ARG A 28 -13.99 -0.68 6.33
N ARG A 29 -14.10 0.37 5.50
CA ARG A 29 -15.21 0.52 4.55
C ARG A 29 -15.20 -0.61 3.53
N LEU A 30 -14.04 -0.91 2.94
CA LEU A 30 -13.90 -2.01 1.97
C LEU A 30 -14.32 -3.36 2.57
N ARG A 31 -13.88 -3.67 3.80
CA ARG A 31 -14.28 -4.89 4.51
C ARG A 31 -15.78 -4.95 4.86
N ARG A 32 -16.38 -3.81 5.19
CA ARG A 32 -17.79 -3.74 5.59
C ARG A 32 -18.74 -3.78 4.39
N ASP A 33 -18.38 -3.07 3.33
CA ASP A 33 -19.28 -2.77 2.21
C ASP A 33 -19.17 -3.82 1.09
N PHE A 34 -18.12 -4.65 1.07
CA PHE A 34 -17.88 -5.66 0.03
C PHE A 34 -17.39 -7.00 0.60
N ASP A 35 -17.73 -8.11 -0.07
CA ASP A 35 -17.25 -9.46 0.24
C ASP A 35 -15.81 -9.70 -0.28
N LEU A 36 -14.90 -8.83 0.14
CA LEU A 36 -13.52 -8.76 -0.34
C LEU A 36 -12.51 -9.20 0.74
N TYR A 37 -12.93 -9.38 2.00
CA TYR A 37 -12.07 -9.82 3.09
C TYR A 37 -12.42 -11.23 3.55
N THR A 38 -11.42 -12.10 3.64
CA THR A 38 -11.54 -13.52 4.00
C THR A 38 -10.55 -13.89 5.11
N ASP A 39 -10.53 -15.15 5.52
CA ASP A 39 -9.53 -15.69 6.46
C ASP A 39 -8.10 -15.62 5.91
N HIS A 40 -7.93 -15.53 4.59
CA HIS A 40 -6.63 -15.33 3.92
C HIS A 40 -6.31 -13.85 3.66
N GLY A 41 -7.09 -12.93 4.24
CA GLY A 41 -6.95 -11.49 4.03
C GLY A 41 -7.78 -10.98 2.85
N PHE A 42 -7.38 -9.82 2.34
CA PHE A 42 -8.08 -9.14 1.26
C PHE A 42 -7.81 -9.78 -0.10
N TYR A 43 -8.85 -9.92 -0.91
CA TYR A 43 -8.74 -10.15 -2.34
C TYR A 43 -8.10 -8.94 -3.06
N ASP A 44 -7.63 -9.18 -4.29
CA ASP A 44 -6.91 -8.21 -5.12
C ASP A 44 -7.67 -6.89 -5.32
N ALA A 45 -8.93 -6.96 -5.76
CA ALA A 45 -9.68 -5.77 -6.14
C ALA A 45 -11.21 -5.93 -6.02
N VAL A 46 -11.91 -4.80 -6.02
CA VAL A 46 -13.37 -4.73 -6.19
C VAL A 46 -13.74 -3.55 -7.08
N ASP A 47 -14.69 -3.76 -7.99
CA ASP A 47 -15.39 -2.66 -8.65
C ASP A 47 -16.47 -2.10 -7.71
N VAL A 48 -16.27 -0.89 -7.19
CA VAL A 48 -17.17 -0.26 -6.22
C VAL A 48 -18.51 0.19 -6.82
N THR A 49 -18.64 0.20 -8.15
CA THR A 49 -19.89 0.53 -8.84
C THR A 49 -20.78 -0.70 -8.95
N SER A 50 -20.20 -1.83 -9.36
CA SER A 50 -20.95 -3.08 -9.57
C SER A 50 -20.93 -4.02 -8.36
N GLY A 51 -20.02 -3.82 -7.41
CA GLY A 51 -19.75 -4.73 -6.29
C GLY A 51 -18.99 -5.99 -6.69
N GLN A 52 -18.55 -6.11 -7.95
CA GLN A 52 -17.84 -7.29 -8.42
C GLN A 52 -16.44 -7.39 -7.79
N VAL A 53 -16.20 -8.49 -7.09
CA VAL A 53 -14.91 -8.77 -6.42
C VAL A 53 -14.02 -9.65 -7.32
N SER A 54 -12.78 -9.22 -7.52
CA SER A 54 -11.71 -10.02 -8.14
C SER A 54 -11.17 -11.02 -7.11
N ARG A 55 -11.69 -12.25 -7.09
CA ARG A 55 -11.37 -13.28 -6.08
C ARG A 55 -10.02 -13.98 -6.31
N TYR A 56 -8.95 -13.19 -6.42
CA TYR A 56 -7.59 -13.68 -6.53
C TYR A 56 -6.72 -13.14 -5.39
N TRP A 57 -5.73 -13.92 -4.98
CA TRP A 57 -4.63 -13.46 -4.15
C TRP A 57 -3.37 -13.41 -5.00
N LEU A 58 -2.97 -12.21 -5.40
CA LEU A 58 -1.72 -12.02 -6.13
C LEU A 58 -0.58 -11.90 -5.12
N ALA A 59 0.46 -12.71 -5.29
CA ALA A 59 1.62 -12.70 -4.40
C ALA A 59 2.26 -11.30 -4.29
N LEU A 60 2.22 -10.52 -5.38
CA LEU A 60 2.69 -9.14 -5.40
C LEU A 60 1.90 -8.26 -4.42
N ASP A 61 0.57 -8.27 -4.49
CA ASP A 61 -0.26 -7.40 -3.65
C ASP A 61 -0.21 -7.80 -2.18
N GLN A 62 -0.26 -9.11 -1.91
CA GLN A 62 -0.09 -9.60 -0.54
C GLN A 62 1.30 -9.26 0.00
N GLY A 63 2.33 -9.35 -0.83
CA GLY A 63 3.68 -8.90 -0.48
C GLY A 63 3.74 -7.41 -0.13
N MET A 64 3.08 -6.55 -0.91
CA MET A 64 3.00 -5.12 -0.63
C MET A 64 2.23 -4.82 0.66
N ILE A 65 1.13 -5.54 0.94
CA ILE A 65 0.39 -5.44 2.20
C ILE A 65 1.29 -5.80 3.38
N MET A 66 1.99 -6.93 3.30
CA MET A 66 2.89 -7.38 4.36
C MET A 66 4.06 -6.41 4.58
N ALA A 67 4.61 -5.84 3.50
CA ALA A 67 5.67 -4.84 3.61
C ALA A 67 5.18 -3.55 4.29
N ALA A 68 3.99 -3.05 3.92
CA ALA A 68 3.39 -1.86 4.53
C ALA A 68 3.07 -2.07 6.01
N LEU A 69 2.50 -3.24 6.36
CA LEU A 69 2.27 -3.60 7.77
C LEU A 69 3.58 -3.71 8.55
N GLY A 70 4.61 -4.31 7.95
CA GLY A 70 5.94 -4.37 8.52
C GLY A 70 6.46 -2.97 8.86
N ASN A 71 6.37 -2.02 7.92
CA ASN A 71 6.80 -0.64 8.14
C ASN A 71 6.04 0.04 9.27
N GLU A 72 4.71 0.03 9.21
CA GLU A 72 3.85 0.68 10.20
C GLU A 72 4.04 0.10 11.60
N LEU A 73 4.23 -1.22 11.73
CA LEU A 73 4.37 -1.89 13.03
C LEU A 73 5.80 -1.86 13.58
N THR A 74 6.79 -1.51 12.77
CA THR A 74 8.20 -1.59 13.15
C THR A 74 8.98 -0.31 12.83
N ASP A 75 8.31 0.84 12.76
CA ASP A 75 8.93 2.15 12.53
C ASP A 75 9.88 2.15 11.31
N ASP A 76 9.36 1.72 10.14
CA ASP A 76 10.09 1.70 8.86
C ASP A 76 11.34 0.80 8.84
N HIS A 77 11.37 -0.29 9.62
CA HIS A 77 12.52 -1.19 9.62
C HIS A 77 12.79 -1.84 8.26
N LEU A 78 11.77 -2.10 7.41
CA LEU A 78 11.99 -2.77 6.12
C LEU A 78 12.77 -1.88 5.15
N GLN A 79 12.41 -0.59 5.04
CA GLN A 79 13.21 0.36 4.25
C GLN A 79 14.59 0.53 4.88
N SER A 80 14.69 0.49 6.21
CA SER A 80 15.97 0.54 6.91
C SER A 80 16.88 -0.64 6.57
N TYR A 81 16.35 -1.86 6.38
CA TYR A 81 17.13 -3.03 6.01
C TYR A 81 17.64 -2.92 4.58
N PHE A 82 16.77 -2.49 3.66
CA PHE A 82 17.14 -2.29 2.25
C PHE A 82 18.17 -1.18 2.08
N ALA A 83 18.02 -0.06 2.78
CA ALA A 83 18.87 1.13 2.65
C ALA A 83 20.21 1.03 3.42
N ARG A 84 20.73 -0.19 3.64
CA ARG A 84 22.04 -0.45 4.27
C ARG A 84 23.13 -0.72 3.24
N GLY A 85 24.38 -0.79 3.69
CA GLY A 85 25.51 -1.27 2.90
C GLY A 85 25.72 -0.51 1.59
N TYR A 86 25.78 -1.26 0.48
CA TYR A 86 26.03 -0.71 -0.86
C TYR A 86 24.95 0.28 -1.28
N VAL A 87 23.66 -0.02 -1.08
CA VAL A 87 22.54 0.85 -1.43
C VAL A 87 22.69 2.21 -0.75
N ARG A 88 23.02 2.22 0.54
CA ARG A 88 23.24 3.47 1.29
C ARG A 88 24.38 4.31 0.72
N ARG A 89 25.48 3.67 0.32
CA ARG A 89 26.71 4.36 -0.09
C ARG A 89 26.67 4.82 -1.55
N ALA A 90 26.14 3.99 -2.44
CA ALA A 90 26.16 4.23 -3.88
C ALA A 90 24.88 4.88 -4.39
N VAL A 91 23.71 4.44 -3.92
CA VAL A 91 22.41 4.86 -4.49
C VAL A 91 21.84 6.08 -3.79
N LYS A 92 21.88 6.12 -2.45
CA LYS A 92 21.29 7.24 -1.67
C LYS A 92 21.82 8.63 -2.07
N PRO A 93 23.12 8.84 -2.38
CA PRO A 93 23.58 10.15 -2.85
C PRO A 93 22.95 10.56 -4.19
N LEU A 94 22.71 9.61 -5.09
CA LEU A 94 22.09 9.87 -6.39
C LEU A 94 20.64 10.34 -6.23
N LEU A 95 19.86 9.62 -5.42
CA LEU A 95 18.47 9.99 -5.12
C LEU A 95 18.33 11.34 -4.40
N LYS A 96 19.34 11.76 -3.60
CA LYS A 96 19.32 13.07 -2.93
C LYS A 96 19.46 14.26 -3.86
N MET A 97 20.00 14.06 -5.07
CA MET A 97 20.11 15.13 -6.06
C MET A 97 18.76 15.41 -6.74
N GLU A 98 17.85 14.44 -6.71
CA GLU A 98 16.53 14.55 -7.33
C GLU A 98 15.64 15.52 -6.54
N ARG A 99 14.90 16.36 -7.27
CA ARG A 99 13.85 17.21 -6.71
C ARG A 99 12.50 16.56 -6.96
N PHE A 100 11.97 15.89 -5.95
CA PHE A 100 10.63 15.30 -6.02
C PHE A 100 9.57 16.36 -5.80
N THR A 101 8.66 16.52 -6.76
CA THR A 101 7.56 17.51 -6.70
C THR A 101 6.28 16.97 -6.06
N ALA A 102 6.25 15.70 -5.65
CA ALA A 102 5.04 15.01 -5.21
C ALA A 102 4.87 14.87 -3.67
N GLY A 103 5.75 15.44 -2.83
CA GLY A 103 5.67 15.32 -1.38
C GLY A 103 5.17 16.59 -0.70
N TYR A 104 4.13 16.50 0.15
CA TYR A 104 3.85 17.54 1.14
C TYR A 104 5.05 17.61 2.09
N ALA A 105 5.70 18.77 2.16
CA ALA A 105 6.71 19.07 3.18
C ALA A 105 6.06 18.95 4.57
N ARG A 106 6.70 18.23 5.49
CA ARG A 106 6.45 18.37 6.91
C ARG A 106 7.20 19.59 7.42
#